data_AF-A0A955MLS5-F1
#
_entry.id   AF-A0A955MLS5-F1
#
_cell.length_a   1.000
_cell.length_b   1.000
_cell.length_c   1.000
_cell.angle_alpha   90.00
_cell.angle_beta   90.00
_cell.angle_gamma   90.00
#
_symmetry.space_group_name_H-M   'P 1'
#
loop_
_entity.id
_entity.type
_entity.pdbx_description
1 polymer ?
#
loop_
_entity_poly.entity_id
_entity_poly.type
_entity_poly.pdbx_seq_one_letter_code
_entity_poly.pdbx_strand_id
1 'polypeptide(L)'
;MSSSVYGENLSIIENDSIRLGVDLDLGGSITLLESKEKPGNLINSHDWGRQVQMSFYSGPVPYKPNGKSPNSTWMGIGWNPIQSGDYKGFQSKILEHSNDGKEIYVKCIPMHWPLDNEPAQCIFESWLHLEGNRVHARARMINHREDKTRYAPRAQELPAVYTNGPYYKVMSYTGKEPFTDGDLERFTKVWTNEKLEEGFSPWSYWVATEGWAALVNDEDWGLGVWSPETLEYNGGFFGKTGVGGPKDASTGYLAPRTKEIIDYNIDYDYQYVLIVDSLQAIRDWVKQNHGTDRKPDYIFKSDRQHCVYRGAEDQGWPIEGEIRLTASQKNPLVIGPTEFWKAEEMPTISIDMAYQGDSKKGRILWKTFADQSFKEERSVDFEIDPDGEFHTYSIALSEHSEYQGALLGIGVHPALDMKEGDTVRIRSISYRSTD
;
A
#
# COMPACT_ATOMS: atom_id res chain seq x y z
N MET A 1 -3.59 24.05 34.35
CA MET A 1 -4.69 23.32 33.69
C MET A 1 -4.06 22.16 32.97
N SER A 2 -4.46 20.94 33.29
CA SER A 2 -3.93 19.71 32.70
C SER A 2 -4.33 19.66 31.22
N SER A 3 -3.42 20.01 30.31
CA SER A 3 -3.60 19.73 28.88
C SER A 3 -3.72 18.22 28.71
N SER A 4 -4.86 17.73 28.24
CA SER A 4 -5.01 16.31 27.93
C SER A 4 -3.94 15.90 26.93
N VAL A 5 -3.28 14.76 27.17
CA VAL A 5 -2.31 14.15 26.22
C VAL A 5 -2.99 13.75 24.91
N TYR A 6 -4.32 13.70 24.92
CA TYR A 6 -5.22 13.31 23.85
C TYR A 6 -6.06 14.52 23.38
N GLY A 7 -6.56 14.48 22.14
CA GLY A 7 -7.52 15.47 21.64
C GLY A 7 -8.78 15.54 22.50
N GLU A 8 -9.45 16.69 22.49
CA GLU A 8 -10.65 16.91 23.32
C GLU A 8 -11.88 16.14 22.79
N ASN A 9 -11.84 15.69 21.52
CA ASN A 9 -12.96 15.07 20.80
C ASN A 9 -12.65 13.64 20.32
N LEU A 10 -12.34 12.74 21.25
CA LEU A 10 -12.07 11.32 20.94
C LEU A 10 -13.36 10.49 20.84
N SER A 11 -13.46 9.67 19.79
CA SER A 11 -14.38 8.52 19.76
C SER A 11 -13.63 7.24 20.11
N ILE A 12 -14.12 6.49 21.09
CA ILE A 12 -13.40 5.38 21.71
C ILE A 12 -14.21 4.08 21.63
N ILE A 13 -13.54 2.97 21.35
CA ILE A 13 -14.00 1.60 21.59
C ILE A 13 -12.94 0.85 22.39
N GLU A 14 -13.35 -0.12 23.19
CA GLU A 14 -12.45 -0.96 23.98
C GLU A 14 -13.03 -2.36 24.21
N ASN A 15 -12.15 -3.33 24.41
CA ASN A 15 -12.49 -4.69 24.83
C ASN A 15 -11.59 -5.09 26.02
N ASP A 16 -11.51 -6.37 26.36
CA ASP A 16 -10.71 -6.83 27.52
C ASP A 16 -9.19 -6.68 27.31
N SER A 17 -8.71 -6.47 26.08
CA SER A 17 -7.28 -6.44 25.75
C SER A 17 -6.76 -5.03 25.43
N ILE A 18 -7.51 -4.24 24.65
CA ILE A 18 -7.04 -2.94 24.14
C ILE A 18 -8.12 -1.86 24.19
N ARG A 19 -7.65 -0.62 24.12
CA ARG A 19 -8.45 0.59 23.95
C ARG A 19 -7.99 1.34 22.70
N LEU A 20 -8.93 1.66 21.83
CA LEU A 20 -8.71 2.40 20.59
C LEU A 20 -9.45 3.74 20.66
N GLY A 21 -8.79 4.81 20.25
CA GLY A 21 -9.41 6.13 20.10
C GLY A 21 -9.03 6.79 18.78
N VAL A 22 -10.05 7.28 18.07
CA VAL A 22 -9.88 8.17 16.92
C VAL A 22 -10.20 9.60 17.32
N ASP A 23 -9.47 10.56 16.77
CA ASP A 23 -9.68 11.98 17.02
C ASP A 23 -10.56 12.59 15.92
N LEU A 24 -11.77 13.02 16.29
CA LEU A 24 -12.73 13.59 15.36
C LEU A 24 -12.32 15.00 14.92
N ASP A 25 -11.44 15.68 15.66
CA ASP A 25 -10.85 16.95 15.22
C ASP A 25 -9.68 16.71 14.24
N LEU A 26 -9.26 15.45 14.04
CA LEU A 26 -8.21 15.05 13.09
C LEU A 26 -8.73 14.02 12.09
N GLY A 27 -9.93 14.27 11.54
CA GLY A 27 -10.52 13.47 10.47
C GLY A 27 -10.78 12.00 10.82
N GLY A 28 -10.83 11.66 12.11
CA GLY A 28 -10.98 10.29 12.60
C GLY A 28 -9.71 9.45 12.52
N SER A 29 -8.53 10.07 12.48
CA SER A 29 -7.25 9.34 12.52
C SER A 29 -7.06 8.70 13.90
N ILE A 30 -6.41 7.53 13.95
CA ILE A 30 -6.12 6.87 15.23
C ILE A 30 -5.01 7.65 15.93
N THR A 31 -5.33 8.16 17.12
CA THR A 31 -4.40 8.91 18.00
C THR A 31 -4.17 8.22 19.33
N LEU A 32 -4.99 7.21 19.65
CA LEU A 32 -4.88 6.38 20.85
C LEU A 32 -4.99 4.90 20.47
N LEU A 33 -3.96 4.14 20.81
CA LEU A 33 -4.03 2.69 20.86
C LEU A 33 -3.23 2.24 22.09
N GLU A 34 -3.89 1.58 23.02
CA GLU A 34 -3.33 1.22 24.33
C GLU A 34 -3.68 -0.23 24.68
N SER A 35 -2.71 -0.94 25.27
CA SER A 35 -2.93 -2.25 25.88
C SER A 35 -3.42 -2.09 27.32
N LYS A 36 -4.39 -2.93 27.72
CA LYS A 36 -4.83 -3.01 29.12
C LYS A 36 -3.83 -3.73 30.03
N GLU A 37 -3.00 -4.61 29.45
CA GLU A 37 -1.95 -5.33 30.19
C GLU A 37 -0.70 -4.46 30.38
N LYS A 38 -0.31 -3.71 29.34
CA LYS A 38 0.82 -2.78 29.37
C LYS A 38 0.33 -1.35 29.03
N PRO A 39 -0.21 -0.60 30.01
CA PRO A 39 -0.78 0.72 29.78
C PRO A 39 0.24 1.72 29.21
N GLY A 40 -0.26 2.63 28.39
CA GLY A 40 0.52 3.59 27.62
C GLY A 40 0.09 3.64 26.15
N ASN A 41 -0.15 4.85 25.65
CA ASN A 41 -0.45 5.05 24.24
C ASN A 41 0.75 4.65 23.36
N LEU A 42 0.49 3.83 22.35
CA LEU A 42 1.47 3.43 21.34
C LEU A 42 1.68 4.50 20.28
N ILE A 43 0.67 5.34 20.04
CA ILE A 43 0.59 6.21 18.86
C ILE A 43 1.25 7.56 19.11
N ASN A 44 2.08 7.99 18.15
CA ASN A 44 2.61 9.35 18.13
C ASN A 44 1.56 10.32 17.59
N SER A 45 1.60 11.56 18.02
CA SER A 45 0.68 12.64 17.63
C SER A 45 1.32 14.02 17.87
N HIS A 46 2.63 14.12 17.61
CA HIS A 46 3.43 15.34 17.74
C HIS A 46 2.96 16.44 16.79
N ASP A 47 2.67 16.07 15.55
CA ASP A 47 2.09 16.89 14.48
C ASP A 47 1.05 16.05 13.72
N TRP A 48 0.38 16.64 12.74
CA TRP A 48 -0.73 15.99 12.02
C TRP A 48 -0.28 15.12 10.85
N GLY A 49 1.03 15.01 10.63
CA GLY A 49 1.61 14.00 9.74
C GLY A 49 1.85 12.66 10.44
N ARG A 50 1.66 12.57 11.76
CA ARG A 50 2.11 11.43 12.59
C ARG A 50 0.97 10.86 13.42
N GLN A 51 0.22 9.92 12.86
CA GLN A 51 -0.88 9.17 13.48
C GLN A 51 -0.90 7.76 12.87
N VAL A 52 -1.95 6.96 13.07
CA VAL A 52 -2.32 5.96 12.05
C VAL A 52 -3.34 6.62 11.13
N GLN A 53 -3.00 6.79 9.85
CA GLN A 53 -3.85 7.54 8.91
C GLN A 53 -3.71 7.11 7.45
N MET A 54 -4.76 7.37 6.67
CA MET A 54 -4.74 7.35 5.22
C MET A 54 -3.83 8.46 4.65
N SER A 55 -3.01 8.10 3.66
CA SER A 55 -2.12 9.01 2.94
C SER A 55 -1.90 8.51 1.52
N PHE A 56 -2.38 9.26 0.53
CA PHE A 56 -2.32 8.87 -0.88
C PHE A 56 -1.42 9.80 -1.69
N TYR A 57 -0.93 9.33 -2.82
CA TYR A 57 0.02 10.03 -3.67
C TYR A 57 -0.39 9.93 -5.13
N SER A 58 -0.47 11.08 -5.79
CA SER A 58 -0.70 11.16 -7.25
C SER A 58 0.06 12.37 -7.82
N GLY A 59 -0.10 12.60 -9.12
CA GLY A 59 0.34 13.84 -9.75
C GLY A 59 -0.74 14.94 -9.68
N PRO A 60 -0.38 16.17 -10.05
CA PRO A 60 0.92 16.59 -10.54
C PRO A 60 1.98 16.69 -9.42
N VAL A 61 3.26 16.72 -9.81
CA VAL A 61 4.40 16.88 -8.90
C VAL A 61 5.25 18.05 -9.39
N PRO A 62 5.30 19.20 -8.71
CA PRO A 62 4.52 19.56 -7.50
C PRO A 62 3.02 19.75 -7.80
N TYR A 63 2.18 19.59 -6.77
CA TYR A 63 0.76 19.95 -6.83
C TYR A 63 0.54 21.40 -6.39
N LYS A 64 -0.07 22.22 -7.26
CA LYS A 64 -0.25 23.67 -7.08
C LYS A 64 -1.69 24.10 -7.41
N PRO A 65 -2.68 23.68 -6.62
CA PRO A 65 -4.07 24.09 -6.82
C PRO A 65 -4.27 25.56 -6.41
N ASN A 66 -5.27 26.23 -6.97
CA ASN A 66 -5.79 27.51 -6.47
C ASN A 66 -4.72 28.61 -6.25
N GLY A 67 -3.66 28.62 -7.05
CA GLY A 67 -2.54 29.56 -6.92
C GLY A 67 -1.63 29.33 -5.70
N LYS A 68 -1.85 28.26 -4.93
CA LYS A 68 -1.02 27.87 -3.79
C LYS A 68 0.24 27.13 -4.23
N SER A 69 1.29 27.25 -3.43
CA SER A 69 2.54 26.50 -3.60
C SER A 69 2.75 25.59 -2.39
N PRO A 70 3.18 24.33 -2.60
CA PRO A 70 3.49 23.43 -1.50
C PRO A 70 4.72 23.93 -0.74
N ASN A 71 4.81 23.57 0.53
CA ASN A 71 6.03 23.72 1.31
C ASN A 71 7.21 23.09 0.56
N SER A 72 8.33 23.80 0.50
CA SER A 72 9.53 23.36 -0.24
C SER A 72 10.07 22.01 0.22
N THR A 73 9.94 21.68 1.51
CA THR A 73 10.40 20.40 2.08
C THR A 73 9.65 19.22 1.49
N TRP A 74 8.36 19.40 1.17
CA TRP A 74 7.47 18.34 0.71
C TRP A 74 7.01 18.52 -0.73
N MET A 75 7.57 19.46 -1.48
CA MET A 75 7.17 19.75 -2.87
C MET A 75 7.18 18.51 -3.78
N GLY A 76 8.13 17.60 -3.57
CA GLY A 76 8.29 16.37 -4.35
C GLY A 76 7.21 15.30 -4.09
N ILE A 77 6.39 15.45 -3.05
CA ILE A 77 5.33 14.48 -2.76
C ILE A 77 4.13 14.63 -3.69
N GLY A 78 3.92 15.79 -4.33
CA GLY A 78 2.84 16.01 -5.28
C GLY A 78 1.45 16.11 -4.65
N TRP A 79 0.45 15.54 -5.31
CA TRP A 79 -0.92 15.44 -4.76
C TRP A 79 -0.90 14.46 -3.60
N ASN A 80 -1.09 14.96 -2.37
CA ASN A 80 -1.04 14.14 -1.15
C ASN A 80 -2.09 14.56 -0.13
N PRO A 81 -3.32 14.02 -0.20
CA PRO A 81 -4.29 14.16 0.88
C PRO A 81 -3.93 13.22 2.04
N ILE A 82 -4.02 13.74 3.26
CA ILE A 82 -3.86 12.95 4.49
C ILE A 82 -5.04 13.14 5.44
N GLN A 83 -5.33 12.12 6.24
CA GLN A 83 -6.56 12.07 7.02
C GLN A 83 -6.62 13.09 8.16
N SER A 84 -5.50 13.43 8.82
CA SER A 84 -5.53 14.26 10.03
C SER A 84 -5.74 15.75 9.75
N GLY A 85 -5.01 16.29 8.78
CA GLY A 85 -4.95 17.72 8.51
C GLY A 85 -3.60 18.09 7.88
N ASP A 86 -3.41 19.37 7.54
CA ASP A 86 -2.17 19.80 6.89
C ASP A 86 -1.05 20.21 7.86
N TYR A 87 0.15 20.46 7.32
CA TYR A 87 1.32 20.85 8.09
C TYR A 87 1.20 22.21 8.80
N LYS A 88 0.20 23.02 8.45
CA LYS A 88 -0.05 24.35 9.03
C LYS A 88 -1.06 24.32 10.17
N GLY A 89 -1.68 23.17 10.44
CA GLY A 89 -2.66 23.07 11.49
C GLY A 89 -4.09 23.36 11.02
N PHE A 90 -4.43 23.10 9.75
CA PHE A 90 -5.85 23.06 9.31
C PHE A 90 -6.37 21.62 9.21
N GLN A 91 -7.43 21.37 9.98
CA GLN A 91 -7.95 20.04 10.26
C GLN A 91 -8.82 19.52 9.11
N SER A 92 -8.80 18.20 8.92
CA SER A 92 -9.77 17.54 8.05
C SER A 92 -11.18 17.69 8.58
N LYS A 93 -12.17 17.71 7.68
CA LYS A 93 -13.57 17.95 8.05
C LYS A 93 -14.35 16.64 8.16
N ILE A 94 -14.85 16.33 9.34
CA ILE A 94 -15.81 15.23 9.53
C ILE A 94 -17.11 15.52 8.77
N LEU A 95 -17.56 14.53 8.02
CA LEU A 95 -18.85 14.51 7.32
C LEU A 95 -19.85 13.62 8.04
N GLU A 96 -19.37 12.48 8.54
CA GLU A 96 -20.19 11.48 9.21
C GLU A 96 -19.34 10.72 10.23
N HIS A 97 -19.95 10.35 11.35
CA HIS A 97 -19.34 9.55 12.39
C HIS A 97 -20.41 8.67 13.02
N SER A 98 -20.08 7.41 13.27
CA SER A 98 -20.86 6.54 14.15
C SER A 98 -19.93 5.69 15.01
N ASN A 99 -20.42 5.35 16.20
CA ASN A 99 -19.75 4.46 17.13
C ASN A 99 -20.85 3.72 17.91
N ASP A 100 -20.91 2.40 17.75
CA ASP A 100 -21.90 1.55 18.42
C ASP A 100 -21.31 0.76 19.62
N GLY A 101 -20.07 1.08 20.01
CA GLY A 101 -19.29 0.40 21.03
C GLY A 101 -18.54 -0.83 20.52
N LYS A 102 -18.77 -1.28 19.28
CA LYS A 102 -18.09 -2.42 18.64
C LYS A 102 -17.29 -2.00 17.42
N GLU A 103 -17.82 -1.07 16.64
CA GLU A 103 -17.20 -0.49 15.46
C GLU A 103 -17.26 1.03 15.53
N ILE A 104 -16.19 1.69 15.06
CA ILE A 104 -16.16 3.12 14.75
C ILE A 104 -16.17 3.26 13.23
N TYR A 105 -17.10 4.04 12.71
CA TYR A 105 -17.07 4.53 11.33
C TYR A 105 -16.82 6.04 11.32
N VAL A 106 -15.91 6.49 10.46
CA VAL A 106 -15.67 7.92 10.19
C VAL A 106 -15.60 8.17 8.70
N LYS A 107 -16.26 9.24 8.26
CA LYS A 107 -16.17 9.84 6.94
C LYS A 107 -15.67 11.27 7.04
N CYS A 108 -14.65 11.64 6.27
CA CYS A 108 -14.12 13.00 6.28
C CYS A 108 -13.68 13.50 4.89
N ILE A 109 -13.55 14.82 4.78
CA ILE A 109 -12.79 15.47 3.70
C ILE A 109 -11.37 15.70 4.23
N PRO A 110 -10.35 15.03 3.67
CA PRO A 110 -8.97 15.18 4.10
C PRO A 110 -8.36 16.50 3.60
N MET A 111 -7.21 16.87 4.15
CA MET A 111 -6.44 18.04 3.74
C MET A 111 -5.18 17.62 2.99
N HIS A 112 -4.69 18.48 2.11
CA HIS A 112 -3.40 18.27 1.47
C HIS A 112 -2.24 18.60 2.39
N TRP A 113 -1.45 17.59 2.79
CA TRP A 113 -0.34 17.76 3.72
C TRP A 113 0.62 18.90 3.38
N PRO A 114 1.12 19.07 2.13
CA PRO A 114 2.17 20.05 1.86
C PRO A 114 1.61 21.46 1.62
N LEU A 115 0.29 21.65 1.64
CA LEU A 115 -0.38 22.91 1.34
C LEU A 115 -0.94 23.54 2.62
N ASP A 116 -1.27 24.83 2.51
CA ASP A 116 -1.89 25.60 3.60
C ASP A 116 -3.39 25.69 3.35
N ASN A 117 -4.18 25.07 4.23
CA ASN A 117 -5.64 25.08 4.26
C ASN A 117 -6.28 24.71 2.91
N GLU A 118 -5.83 23.61 2.31
CA GLU A 118 -6.35 23.10 1.04
C GLU A 118 -7.04 21.75 1.22
N PRO A 119 -8.39 21.72 1.27
CA PRO A 119 -9.16 20.48 1.26
C PRO A 119 -8.92 19.69 -0.02
N ALA A 120 -8.87 18.38 0.11
CA ALA A 120 -8.76 17.49 -1.04
C ALA A 120 -10.10 17.31 -1.74
N GLN A 121 -10.05 17.07 -3.05
CA GLN A 121 -11.20 16.65 -3.86
C GLN A 121 -11.39 15.13 -3.77
N CYS A 122 -11.41 14.60 -2.55
CA CYS A 122 -11.71 13.21 -2.24
C CYS A 122 -12.40 13.10 -0.87
N ILE A 123 -13.02 11.96 -0.62
CA ILE A 123 -13.57 11.60 0.69
C ILE A 123 -12.78 10.40 1.20
N PHE A 124 -12.47 10.41 2.50
CA PHE A 124 -11.93 9.26 3.20
C PHE A 124 -12.99 8.65 4.11
N GLU A 125 -13.06 7.33 4.12
CA GLU A 125 -13.88 6.54 5.02
C GLU A 125 -13.02 5.49 5.73
N SER A 126 -13.33 5.25 7.00
CA SER A 126 -12.67 4.21 7.80
C SER A 126 -13.69 3.49 8.68
N TRP A 127 -13.54 2.17 8.80
CA TRP A 127 -14.29 1.29 9.70
C TRP A 127 -13.29 0.55 10.57
N LEU A 128 -13.41 0.67 11.89
CA LEU A 128 -12.47 0.13 12.86
C LEU A 128 -13.23 -0.69 13.90
N HIS A 129 -12.88 -1.96 14.05
CA HIS A 129 -13.40 -2.81 15.13
C HIS A 129 -12.29 -3.58 15.84
N LEU A 130 -12.58 -4.06 17.05
CA LEU A 130 -11.61 -4.74 17.90
C LEU A 130 -11.87 -6.25 17.97
N GLU A 131 -10.80 -7.04 17.85
CA GLU A 131 -10.83 -8.48 18.11
C GLU A 131 -9.62 -8.86 18.97
N GLY A 132 -9.85 -9.17 20.26
CA GLY A 132 -8.75 -9.38 21.21
C GLY A 132 -7.81 -8.17 21.24
N ASN A 133 -6.51 -8.39 21.04
CA ASN A 133 -5.49 -7.35 20.99
C ASN A 133 -5.26 -6.73 19.60
N ARG A 134 -6.26 -6.80 18.72
CA ARG A 134 -6.14 -6.39 17.31
C ARG A 134 -7.18 -5.36 16.93
N VAL A 135 -6.77 -4.40 16.09
CA VAL A 135 -7.67 -3.48 15.39
C VAL A 135 -7.77 -3.92 13.95
N HIS A 136 -8.96 -4.31 13.53
CA HIS A 136 -9.25 -4.61 12.12
C HIS A 136 -9.78 -3.33 11.48
N ALA A 137 -9.13 -2.91 10.40
CA ALA A 137 -9.44 -1.68 9.72
C ALA A 137 -9.78 -1.95 8.24
N ARG A 138 -10.89 -1.34 7.81
CA ARG A 138 -11.15 -1.10 6.39
C ARG A 138 -11.04 0.40 6.14
N ALA A 139 -10.36 0.79 5.09
CA ALA A 139 -10.20 2.18 4.68
C ALA A 139 -10.59 2.33 3.21
N ARG A 140 -11.15 3.49 2.87
CA ARG A 140 -11.65 3.77 1.53
C ARG A 140 -11.43 5.22 1.15
N MET A 141 -10.96 5.45 -0.06
CA MET A 141 -10.90 6.76 -0.69
C MET A 141 -11.86 6.82 -1.88
N ILE A 142 -12.77 7.79 -1.85
CA ILE A 142 -13.64 8.12 -2.97
C ILE A 142 -13.11 9.40 -3.61
N ASN A 143 -12.40 9.26 -4.72
CA ASN A 143 -11.79 10.38 -5.43
C ASN A 143 -12.83 11.07 -6.32
N HIS A 144 -12.78 12.41 -6.38
CA HIS A 144 -13.66 13.19 -7.25
C HIS A 144 -12.96 14.48 -7.70
N ARG A 145 -11.71 14.32 -8.17
CA ARG A 145 -10.90 15.43 -8.69
C ARG A 145 -11.59 16.07 -9.88
N GLU A 146 -11.60 17.39 -9.91
CA GLU A 146 -12.04 18.15 -11.08
C GLU A 146 -11.05 17.99 -12.23
N ASP A 147 -9.76 17.90 -11.90
CA ASP A 147 -8.70 17.55 -12.81
C ASP A 147 -8.80 16.06 -13.21
N LYS A 148 -9.16 15.84 -14.47
CA LYS A 148 -9.31 14.50 -15.08
C LYS A 148 -8.04 14.01 -15.76
N THR A 149 -6.92 14.71 -15.57
CA THR A 149 -5.62 14.27 -16.10
C THR A 149 -5.25 12.93 -15.50
N ARG A 150 -4.78 12.02 -16.35
CA ARG A 150 -4.22 10.74 -15.92
C ARG A 150 -2.79 10.95 -15.46
N TYR A 151 -2.47 10.46 -14.27
CA TYR A 151 -1.15 10.53 -13.70
C TYR A 151 -0.52 9.15 -13.63
N ALA A 152 0.82 9.12 -13.69
CA ALA A 152 1.57 7.89 -13.52
C ALA A 152 1.25 7.24 -12.16
N PRO A 153 1.26 5.90 -12.08
CA PRO A 153 1.05 5.18 -10.84
C PRO A 153 2.11 5.57 -9.80
N ARG A 154 1.70 5.64 -8.54
CA ARG A 154 2.60 5.94 -7.41
C ARG A 154 2.41 4.95 -6.28
N ALA A 155 3.44 4.78 -5.47
CA ALA A 155 3.35 4.00 -4.24
C ALA A 155 2.45 4.73 -3.23
N GLN A 156 1.44 4.03 -2.73
CA GLN A 156 0.50 4.49 -1.70
C GLN A 156 0.94 3.98 -0.32
N GLU A 157 0.53 4.64 0.76
CA GLU A 157 0.72 4.17 2.14
C GLU A 157 -0.59 3.60 2.68
N LEU A 158 -0.58 2.33 3.10
CA LEU A 158 -1.79 1.54 3.34
C LEU A 158 -1.82 0.82 4.70
N PRO A 159 -1.78 1.52 5.86
CA PRO A 159 -1.76 2.97 6.07
C PRO A 159 -0.35 3.48 6.42
N ALA A 160 -0.21 4.78 6.70
CA ALA A 160 0.94 5.30 7.44
C ALA A 160 0.74 5.09 8.95
N VAL A 161 1.74 4.53 9.64
CA VAL A 161 1.70 4.22 11.09
C VAL A 161 2.88 4.89 11.79
N TYR A 162 2.58 5.66 12.84
CA TYR A 162 3.59 6.31 13.67
C TYR A 162 3.48 5.93 15.14
N THR A 163 4.54 5.35 15.70
CA THR A 163 4.60 4.94 17.12
C THR A 163 5.48 5.85 17.95
N ASN A 164 5.23 5.89 19.26
CA ASN A 164 6.04 6.63 20.21
C ASN A 164 7.49 6.12 20.29
N GLY A 165 8.39 6.99 20.77
CA GLY A 165 9.83 6.77 20.74
C GLY A 165 10.36 5.46 21.36
N PRO A 166 9.73 4.86 22.39
CA PRO A 166 10.08 3.54 22.89
C PRO A 166 9.96 2.40 21.88
N TYR A 167 9.12 2.54 20.84
CA TYR A 167 8.86 1.50 19.84
C TYR A 167 9.71 1.76 18.59
N TYR A 168 11.00 1.51 18.70
CA TYR A 168 12.00 1.97 17.71
C TYR A 168 12.67 0.84 16.92
N LYS A 169 12.43 -0.42 17.27
CA LYS A 169 12.91 -1.56 16.49
C LYS A 169 11.90 -1.86 15.39
N VAL A 170 12.26 -1.52 14.15
CA VAL A 170 11.53 -1.93 12.95
C VAL A 170 11.93 -3.36 12.62
N MET A 171 10.98 -4.28 12.67
CA MET A 171 11.21 -5.73 12.52
C MET A 171 10.32 -6.31 11.41
N SER A 172 10.85 -7.21 10.60
CA SER A 172 10.09 -7.95 9.59
C SER A 172 10.81 -9.25 9.25
N TYR A 173 10.09 -10.24 8.72
CA TYR A 173 10.71 -11.33 7.99
C TYR A 173 10.93 -10.92 6.53
N THR A 174 12.15 -11.08 6.03
CA THR A 174 12.57 -10.74 4.65
C THR A 174 13.21 -11.93 3.94
N GLY A 175 13.08 -13.14 4.49
CA GLY A 175 13.67 -14.34 3.89
C GLY A 175 12.82 -14.92 2.77
N LYS A 176 13.38 -15.91 2.09
CA LYS A 176 12.75 -16.61 0.96
C LYS A 176 11.92 -17.84 1.36
N GLU A 177 11.80 -18.12 2.65
CA GLU A 177 11.04 -19.27 3.19
C GLU A 177 10.00 -18.75 4.20
N PRO A 178 8.99 -17.99 3.77
CA PRO A 178 8.03 -17.37 4.67
C PRO A 178 7.31 -18.42 5.53
N PHE A 179 6.99 -18.06 6.76
CA PHE A 179 6.26 -18.88 7.73
C PHE A 179 7.00 -20.14 8.21
N THR A 180 8.32 -20.20 8.01
CA THR A 180 9.20 -21.29 8.51
C THR A 180 9.94 -20.94 9.81
N ASP A 181 9.56 -19.82 10.45
CA ASP A 181 10.19 -19.30 11.68
C ASP A 181 11.68 -18.95 11.51
N GLY A 182 12.12 -18.67 10.27
CA GLY A 182 13.47 -18.16 10.00
C GLY A 182 13.72 -16.77 10.61
N ASP A 183 14.98 -16.36 10.64
CA ASP A 183 15.43 -15.14 11.33
C ASP A 183 14.70 -13.87 10.85
N LEU A 184 14.38 -13.00 11.82
CA LEU A 184 13.83 -11.67 11.56
C LEU A 184 14.95 -10.66 11.29
N GLU A 185 14.68 -9.72 10.39
CA GLU A 185 15.55 -8.60 10.11
C GLU A 185 15.14 -7.38 10.96
N ARG A 186 16.14 -6.66 11.46
CA ARG A 186 15.98 -5.35 12.10
C ARG A 186 16.48 -4.25 11.16
N PHE A 187 15.62 -3.31 10.81
CA PHE A 187 16.02 -2.13 10.06
C PHE A 187 16.49 -1.03 11.02
N THR A 188 17.73 -0.56 10.83
CA THR A 188 18.40 0.35 11.77
C THR A 188 18.48 1.80 11.28
N LYS A 189 17.76 2.15 10.21
CA LYS A 189 17.83 3.50 9.66
C LYS A 189 17.16 4.49 10.61
N VAL A 190 17.95 5.44 11.09
CA VAL A 190 17.52 6.54 11.96
C VAL A 190 17.77 7.85 11.25
N TRP A 191 16.74 8.69 11.18
CA TRP A 191 16.79 10.04 10.63
C TRP A 191 16.70 11.07 11.76
N THR A 192 17.59 12.07 11.77
CA THR A 192 17.67 13.06 12.86
C THR A 192 17.63 14.50 12.40
N ASN A 193 17.60 14.73 11.08
CA ASN A 193 17.52 16.07 10.49
C ASN A 193 16.08 16.29 10.03
N GLU A 194 15.52 17.49 10.09
CA GLU A 194 14.16 17.74 9.55
C GLU A 194 14.20 18.06 8.05
N LYS A 195 15.37 18.42 7.51
CA LYS A 195 15.54 18.67 6.08
C LYS A 195 15.77 17.36 5.34
N LEU A 196 14.90 17.09 4.36
CA LEU A 196 15.13 16.06 3.35
C LEU A 196 16.04 16.62 2.28
N GLU A 197 17.20 15.98 2.08
CA GLU A 197 18.05 16.26 0.93
C GLU A 197 17.40 15.70 -0.34
N GLU A 198 17.60 16.38 -1.47
CA GLU A 198 17.05 15.94 -2.75
C GLU A 198 17.57 14.54 -3.11
N GLY A 199 16.66 13.63 -3.47
CA GLY A 199 16.98 12.23 -3.76
C GLY A 199 17.18 11.33 -2.53
N PHE A 200 17.09 11.87 -1.30
CA PHE A 200 17.19 11.09 -0.08
C PHE A 200 15.80 10.69 0.45
N SER A 201 15.58 9.38 0.63
CA SER A 201 14.47 8.90 1.45
C SER A 201 14.95 8.72 2.90
N PRO A 202 14.21 9.16 3.92
CA PRO A 202 14.54 8.92 5.32
C PRO A 202 14.29 7.47 5.76
N TRP A 203 13.61 6.67 4.93
CA TRP A 203 13.11 5.34 5.31
C TRP A 203 13.88 4.20 4.61
N SER A 204 13.86 3.03 5.24
CA SER A 204 14.25 1.76 4.62
C SER A 204 13.08 1.24 3.79
N TYR A 205 13.39 0.42 2.78
CA TYR A 205 12.42 -0.19 1.87
C TYR A 205 12.73 -1.68 1.76
N TRP A 206 11.73 -2.54 1.89
CA TRP A 206 11.92 -3.99 1.82
C TRP A 206 10.66 -4.72 1.33
N VAL A 207 10.84 -6.00 1.02
CA VAL A 207 9.75 -6.94 0.77
C VAL A 207 9.60 -7.82 2.02
N ALA A 208 8.46 -7.71 2.69
CA ALA A 208 8.07 -8.56 3.79
C ALA A 208 7.37 -9.80 3.23
N THR A 209 8.08 -10.92 3.04
CA THR A 209 7.51 -12.12 2.40
C THR A 209 6.42 -12.79 3.24
N GLU A 210 6.32 -12.46 4.53
CA GLU A 210 5.19 -12.83 5.40
C GLU A 210 4.07 -11.76 5.44
N GLY A 211 4.27 -10.61 4.80
CA GLY A 211 3.28 -9.53 4.62
C GLY A 211 3.01 -8.69 5.87
N TRP A 212 3.91 -8.72 6.86
CA TRP A 212 3.80 -7.93 8.09
C TRP A 212 5.15 -7.29 8.44
N ALA A 213 5.08 -6.22 9.22
CA ALA A 213 6.23 -5.63 9.90
C ALA A 213 5.78 -5.05 11.26
N ALA A 214 6.72 -4.79 12.16
CA ALA A 214 6.40 -4.30 13.50
C ALA A 214 7.35 -3.21 13.99
N LEU A 215 6.83 -2.35 14.86
CA LEU A 215 7.57 -1.36 15.65
C LEU A 215 7.50 -1.80 17.12
N VAL A 216 8.63 -2.29 17.65
CA VAL A 216 8.69 -2.86 19.01
C VAL A 216 9.75 -2.19 19.89
N ASN A 217 9.55 -2.28 21.20
CA ASN A 217 10.49 -1.81 22.21
C ASN A 217 11.57 -2.86 22.53
N ASP A 218 12.47 -2.56 23.46
CA ASP A 218 13.57 -3.47 23.85
C ASP A 218 13.12 -4.83 24.38
N GLU A 219 11.90 -4.95 24.88
CA GLU A 219 11.28 -6.22 25.32
C GLU A 219 10.62 -6.99 24.17
N ASP A 220 10.84 -6.56 22.92
CA ASP A 220 10.17 -7.10 21.74
C ASP A 220 8.65 -7.01 21.82
N TRP A 221 8.12 -5.97 22.45
CA TRP A 221 6.68 -5.71 22.56
C TRP A 221 6.31 -4.37 21.90
N GLY A 222 5.18 -4.32 21.19
CA GLY A 222 4.73 -3.10 20.53
C GLY A 222 3.61 -3.32 19.53
N LEU A 223 3.77 -2.73 18.34
CA LEU A 223 2.73 -2.66 17.32
C LEU A 223 3.16 -3.35 16.03
N GLY A 224 2.46 -4.42 15.66
CA GLY A 224 2.51 -5.03 14.34
C GLY A 224 1.53 -4.39 13.37
N VAL A 225 1.91 -4.31 12.11
CA VAL A 225 1.06 -3.92 10.99
C VAL A 225 1.08 -5.05 9.97
N TRP A 226 -0.09 -5.61 9.69
CA TRP A 226 -0.30 -6.61 8.65
C TRP A 226 -1.23 -6.04 7.59
N SER A 227 -0.85 -6.16 6.33
CA SER A 227 -1.72 -5.88 5.19
C SER A 227 -1.83 -7.14 4.34
N PRO A 228 -3.05 -7.65 4.09
CA PRO A 228 -3.24 -8.83 3.25
C PRO A 228 -2.91 -8.56 1.76
N GLU A 229 -2.93 -7.30 1.34
CA GLU A 229 -2.88 -6.89 -0.07
C GLU A 229 -1.45 -6.59 -0.58
N THR A 230 -0.46 -6.46 0.29
CA THR A 230 0.90 -6.09 -0.14
C THR A 230 2.03 -6.68 0.69
N LEU A 231 3.17 -6.86 0.01
CA LEU A 231 4.44 -7.28 0.58
C LEU A 231 5.48 -6.17 0.62
N GLU A 232 5.26 -5.03 -0.04
CA GLU A 232 6.21 -3.93 0.00
C GLU A 232 5.97 -3.08 1.25
N TYR A 233 7.04 -2.81 1.97
CA TYR A 233 7.00 -2.00 3.19
C TYR A 233 8.08 -0.93 3.16
N ASN A 234 7.83 0.14 3.89
CA ASN A 234 8.85 1.09 4.26
C ASN A 234 8.70 1.54 5.69
N GLY A 235 9.82 1.96 6.29
CA GLY A 235 9.84 2.30 7.69
C GLY A 235 11.21 2.69 8.19
N GLY A 236 11.27 3.16 9.43
CA GLY A 236 12.47 3.61 10.09
C GLY A 236 12.15 4.32 11.39
N PHE A 237 13.11 5.08 11.88
CA PHE A 237 12.92 5.88 13.08
C PHE A 237 13.35 7.32 12.84
N PHE A 238 12.62 8.28 13.40
CA PHE A 238 13.01 9.68 13.45
C PHE A 238 13.29 10.13 14.88
N GLY A 239 14.37 10.87 15.09
CA GLY A 239 14.75 11.44 16.39
C GLY A 239 15.57 10.48 17.26
N LYS A 240 15.43 10.61 18.58
CA LYS A 240 16.20 9.83 19.57
C LYS A 240 15.42 8.58 19.95
N THR A 241 16.02 7.41 19.74
CA THR A 241 15.38 6.12 20.03
C THR A 241 15.17 5.89 21.53
N GLY A 242 14.14 5.11 21.88
CA GLY A 242 13.88 4.66 23.25
C GLY A 242 13.21 5.69 24.16
N VAL A 243 13.02 6.94 23.71
CA VAL A 243 12.46 8.03 24.51
C VAL A 243 11.46 8.86 23.72
N GLY A 244 10.44 9.37 24.40
CA GLY A 244 9.43 10.26 23.83
C GLY A 244 8.02 9.65 23.83
N GLY A 245 7.04 10.44 24.22
CA GLY A 245 5.62 10.09 24.23
C GLY A 245 4.85 10.64 23.03
N PRO A 246 3.51 10.63 23.12
CA PRO A 246 2.61 11.03 22.02
C PRO A 246 2.86 12.44 21.46
N LYS A 247 3.44 13.36 22.24
CA LYS A 247 3.68 14.74 21.83
C LYS A 247 5.15 15.06 21.60
N ASP A 248 6.03 14.07 21.60
CA ASP A 248 7.44 14.23 21.33
C ASP A 248 7.77 13.95 19.87
N ALA A 249 8.80 14.63 19.37
CA ALA A 249 9.19 14.52 17.97
C ALA A 249 9.75 13.13 17.61
N SER A 250 10.27 12.35 18.57
CA SER A 250 10.84 11.03 18.27
C SER A 250 9.75 10.01 17.97
N THR A 251 9.85 9.32 16.83
CA THR A 251 8.78 8.46 16.32
C THR A 251 9.32 7.29 15.50
N GLY A 252 8.72 6.12 15.68
CA GLY A 252 8.84 5.01 14.75
C GLY A 252 7.86 5.22 13.59
N TYR A 253 8.26 4.89 12.37
CA TYR A 253 7.40 4.97 11.19
C TYR A 253 7.39 3.66 10.44
N LEU A 254 6.20 3.23 10.00
CA LEU A 254 5.98 2.04 9.22
C LEU A 254 4.79 2.25 8.27
N ALA A 255 4.90 1.78 7.04
CA ALA A 255 3.78 1.71 6.11
C ALA A 255 3.91 0.49 5.19
N PRO A 256 2.86 -0.36 5.09
CA PRO A 256 2.64 -1.19 3.92
C PRO A 256 2.42 -0.29 2.70
N ARG A 257 2.87 -0.72 1.53
CA ARG A 257 2.75 0.06 0.29
C ARG A 257 2.42 -0.81 -0.89
N THR A 258 1.66 -0.27 -1.83
CA THR A 258 1.54 -0.84 -3.18
C THR A 258 1.55 0.30 -4.20
N LYS A 259 1.91 0.00 -5.45
CA LYS A 259 1.75 0.96 -6.54
C LYS A 259 0.31 0.93 -7.02
N GLU A 260 -0.26 2.11 -7.24
CA GLU A 260 -1.63 2.22 -7.73
C GLU A 260 -1.80 3.38 -8.71
N ILE A 261 -2.71 3.21 -9.67
CA ILE A 261 -3.23 4.25 -10.55
C ILE A 261 -4.44 4.90 -9.85
N ILE A 262 -4.26 6.11 -9.34
CA ILE A 262 -5.34 6.89 -8.73
C ILE A 262 -6.06 7.70 -9.81
N ASP A 263 -7.09 7.11 -10.42
CA ASP A 263 -7.99 7.82 -11.34
C ASP A 263 -8.71 8.96 -10.62
N TYR A 264 -9.09 10.00 -11.38
CA TYR A 264 -9.75 11.19 -10.84
C TYR A 264 -11.06 10.88 -10.10
N ASN A 265 -11.71 9.77 -10.44
CA ASN A 265 -12.98 9.29 -9.92
C ASN A 265 -12.90 7.89 -9.26
N ILE A 266 -11.69 7.42 -8.93
CA ILE A 266 -11.52 6.06 -8.36
C ILE A 266 -12.24 5.91 -7.03
N ASP A 267 -12.79 4.72 -6.83
CA ASP A 267 -13.24 4.22 -5.55
C ASP A 267 -12.22 3.16 -5.06
N TYR A 268 -11.38 3.52 -4.10
CA TYR A 268 -10.20 2.74 -3.72
C TYR A 268 -10.31 2.27 -2.26
N ASP A 269 -10.48 0.98 -2.06
CA ASP A 269 -10.55 0.31 -0.76
C ASP A 269 -9.24 -0.43 -0.46
N TYR A 270 -8.88 -0.52 0.83
CA TYR A 270 -7.85 -1.42 1.33
C TYR A 270 -8.12 -1.84 2.78
N GLN A 271 -7.50 -2.92 3.22
CA GLN A 271 -7.60 -3.42 4.59
C GLN A 271 -6.24 -3.57 5.27
N TYR A 272 -6.24 -3.46 6.59
CA TYR A 272 -5.07 -3.73 7.42
C TYR A 272 -5.48 -4.14 8.84
N VAL A 273 -4.55 -4.78 9.54
CA VAL A 273 -4.70 -5.13 10.95
C VAL A 273 -3.54 -4.55 11.75
N LEU A 274 -3.87 -3.86 12.84
CA LEU A 274 -2.90 -3.46 13.86
C LEU A 274 -2.92 -4.49 14.98
N ILE A 275 -1.76 -5.00 15.38
CA ILE A 275 -1.63 -6.10 16.35
C ILE A 275 -0.77 -5.63 17.52
N VAL A 276 -1.34 -5.55 18.73
CA VAL A 276 -0.64 -5.08 19.93
C VAL A 276 -0.15 -6.28 20.75
N ASP A 277 1.11 -6.66 20.58
CA ASP A 277 1.66 -7.84 21.25
C ASP A 277 3.20 -7.87 21.24
N SER A 278 3.76 -8.97 21.77
CA SER A 278 5.13 -9.38 21.51
C SER A 278 5.37 -9.67 20.02
N LEU A 279 6.60 -9.46 19.57
CA LEU A 279 7.05 -9.67 18.19
C LEU A 279 6.77 -11.09 17.70
N GLN A 280 6.99 -12.08 18.57
CA GLN A 280 6.70 -13.48 18.24
C GLN A 280 5.20 -13.71 18.08
N ALA A 281 4.36 -13.20 18.99
CA ALA A 281 2.92 -13.36 18.91
C ALA A 281 2.30 -12.64 17.69
N ILE A 282 2.84 -11.47 17.31
CA ILE A 282 2.48 -10.78 16.06
C ILE A 282 2.72 -11.72 14.87
N ARG A 283 3.93 -12.28 14.75
CA ARG A 283 4.28 -13.19 13.66
C ARG A 283 3.42 -14.44 13.66
N ASP A 284 3.22 -15.06 14.82
CA ASP A 284 2.44 -16.30 14.98
C ASP A 284 1.00 -16.09 14.54
N TRP A 285 0.40 -14.95 14.89
CA TRP A 285 -0.95 -14.62 14.46
C TRP A 285 -1.02 -14.43 12.94
N VAL A 286 -0.08 -13.70 12.33
CA VAL A 286 -0.06 -13.54 10.86
C VAL A 286 0.14 -14.88 10.17
N LYS A 287 1.04 -15.74 10.67
CA LYS A 287 1.24 -17.10 10.18
C LYS A 287 -0.04 -17.95 10.24
N GLN A 288 -0.94 -17.71 11.18
CA GLN A 288 -2.22 -18.41 11.26
C GLN A 288 -3.32 -17.79 10.37
N ASN A 289 -3.17 -16.52 9.95
CA ASN A 289 -4.24 -15.75 9.29
C ASN A 289 -3.88 -15.21 7.89
N HIS A 290 -2.68 -15.48 7.38
CA HIS A 290 -2.17 -14.92 6.11
C HIS A 290 -2.96 -15.29 4.85
N GLY A 291 -3.93 -16.20 4.93
CA GLY A 291 -4.58 -16.81 3.76
C GLY A 291 -3.65 -17.79 3.04
N THR A 292 -4.07 -18.38 1.93
CA THR A 292 -3.32 -19.48 1.29
C THR A 292 -2.65 -19.14 -0.03
N ASP A 293 -2.86 -17.96 -0.61
CA ASP A 293 -2.32 -17.70 -1.95
C ASP A 293 -1.90 -16.25 -2.20
N ARG A 294 -0.63 -16.08 -2.59
CA ARG A 294 -0.02 -14.82 -3.03
C ARG A 294 0.57 -14.96 -4.44
N LYS A 295 0.10 -15.94 -5.22
CA LYS A 295 0.41 -16.08 -6.65
C LYS A 295 -0.46 -15.13 -7.48
N PRO A 296 0.04 -14.69 -8.64
CA PRO A 296 -0.70 -13.83 -9.56
C PRO A 296 -2.08 -14.38 -9.94
N ASP A 297 -3.16 -13.74 -9.49
CA ASP A 297 -4.55 -14.07 -9.84
C ASP A 297 -5.35 -12.80 -10.11
N TYR A 298 -5.06 -12.17 -11.24
CA TYR A 298 -5.68 -10.92 -11.64
C TYR A 298 -6.86 -11.23 -12.55
N ILE A 299 -8.07 -11.01 -12.05
CA ILE A 299 -9.36 -11.08 -12.74
C ILE A 299 -9.94 -9.66 -12.80
N PHE A 300 -9.81 -9.00 -13.95
CA PHE A 300 -10.14 -7.59 -14.17
C PHE A 300 -11.65 -7.32 -14.25
N LYS A 301 -12.40 -7.83 -13.28
CA LYS A 301 -13.86 -7.76 -13.24
C LYS A 301 -14.36 -6.38 -12.81
N SER A 302 -13.73 -5.80 -11.78
CA SER A 302 -14.17 -4.58 -11.10
C SER A 302 -13.06 -3.56 -10.88
N ASP A 303 -11.80 -3.97 -10.97
CA ASP A 303 -10.64 -3.14 -10.71
C ASP A 303 -9.39 -3.71 -11.41
N ARG A 304 -8.23 -3.11 -11.13
CA ARG A 304 -6.94 -3.49 -11.71
C ARG A 304 -6.15 -4.46 -10.85
N GLN A 305 -6.58 -4.74 -9.61
CA GLN A 305 -5.82 -5.50 -8.61
C GLN A 305 -4.35 -5.04 -8.52
N HIS A 306 -4.15 -3.73 -8.43
CA HIS A 306 -2.85 -3.05 -8.41
C HIS A 306 -1.96 -3.28 -9.64
N CYS A 307 -2.50 -3.83 -10.74
CA CYS A 307 -1.80 -3.85 -12.01
C CYS A 307 -1.60 -2.42 -12.53
N VAL A 308 -0.38 -2.13 -12.94
CA VAL A 308 0.02 -0.84 -13.52
C VAL A 308 0.67 -1.04 -14.87
N TYR A 309 0.86 0.05 -15.62
CA TYR A 309 1.31 -0.02 -16.99
C TYR A 309 2.55 0.84 -17.25
N ARG A 310 3.40 0.39 -18.18
CA ARG A 310 4.42 1.20 -18.83
C ARG A 310 4.11 1.26 -20.31
N GLY A 311 4.03 2.46 -20.88
CA GLY A 311 3.79 2.65 -22.30
C GLY A 311 2.37 2.31 -22.76
N ALA A 312 1.41 2.23 -21.84
CA ALA A 312 -0.01 2.07 -22.14
C ALA A 312 -0.87 2.78 -21.10
N GLU A 313 -2.12 3.02 -21.48
CA GLU A 313 -3.19 3.44 -20.58
C GLU A 313 -4.43 2.59 -20.84
N ASP A 314 -5.30 2.43 -19.85
CA ASP A 314 -6.58 1.75 -20.03
C ASP A 314 -7.76 2.72 -20.17
N GLN A 315 -9.00 2.23 -20.04
CA GLN A 315 -10.21 3.05 -20.14
C GLN A 315 -10.44 4.00 -18.95
N GLY A 316 -9.67 3.92 -17.87
CA GLY A 316 -9.93 4.63 -16.62
C GLY A 316 -10.95 3.89 -15.73
N TRP A 317 -11.39 4.55 -14.66
CA TRP A 317 -12.37 3.99 -13.71
C TRP A 317 -13.82 4.31 -14.10
N PRO A 318 -14.78 3.37 -13.98
CA PRO A 318 -14.64 2.01 -13.44
C PRO A 318 -14.11 0.97 -14.44
N ILE A 319 -13.57 -0.12 -13.90
CA ILE A 319 -13.26 -1.33 -14.67
C ILE A 319 -14.50 -2.23 -14.70
N GLU A 320 -14.83 -2.73 -15.89
CA GLU A 320 -16.04 -3.52 -16.13
C GLU A 320 -15.70 -4.76 -16.96
N GLY A 321 -15.37 -5.86 -16.28
CA GLY A 321 -15.12 -7.17 -16.89
C GLY A 321 -13.77 -7.35 -17.60
N GLU A 322 -13.10 -6.26 -18.00
CA GLU A 322 -11.81 -6.27 -18.68
C GLU A 322 -11.06 -4.94 -18.51
N ILE A 323 -9.73 -4.99 -18.64
CA ILE A 323 -8.93 -3.80 -18.96
C ILE A 323 -8.77 -3.68 -20.49
N ARG A 324 -8.96 -2.49 -21.04
CA ARG A 324 -8.76 -2.15 -22.46
C ARG A 324 -7.56 -1.23 -22.60
N LEU A 325 -6.41 -1.82 -22.86
CA LEU A 325 -5.16 -1.09 -22.96
C LEU A 325 -4.99 -0.52 -24.36
N THR A 326 -4.60 0.76 -24.42
CA THR A 326 -4.12 1.44 -25.63
C THR A 326 -2.65 1.75 -25.44
N ALA A 327 -1.81 1.33 -26.37
CA ALA A 327 -0.38 1.64 -26.33
C ALA A 327 -0.17 3.15 -26.52
N SER A 328 0.56 3.76 -25.60
CA SER A 328 1.13 5.11 -25.74
C SER A 328 2.59 5.08 -26.17
N GLN A 329 3.23 3.91 -26.11
CA GLN A 329 4.59 3.66 -26.57
C GLN A 329 4.69 2.25 -27.16
N LYS A 330 5.77 1.99 -27.91
CA LYS A 330 6.07 0.65 -28.41
C LYS A 330 6.27 -0.34 -27.26
N ASN A 331 5.75 -1.55 -27.41
CA ASN A 331 5.89 -2.66 -26.43
C ASN A 331 5.39 -2.28 -25.02
N PRO A 332 4.09 -1.99 -24.88
CA PRO A 332 3.52 -1.72 -23.56
C PRO A 332 3.71 -2.92 -22.63
N LEU A 333 3.92 -2.64 -21.35
CA LEU A 333 4.10 -3.65 -20.32
C LEU A 333 3.02 -3.50 -19.26
N VAL A 334 2.23 -4.55 -19.05
CA VAL A 334 1.37 -4.72 -17.87
C VAL A 334 2.23 -5.27 -16.75
N ILE A 335 2.15 -4.69 -15.56
CA ILE A 335 3.00 -5.02 -14.42
C ILE A 335 2.09 -5.33 -13.24
N GLY A 336 2.14 -6.56 -12.73
CA GLY A 336 1.43 -6.94 -11.50
C GLY A 336 2.08 -6.33 -10.23
N PRO A 337 1.37 -6.36 -9.09
CA PRO A 337 1.93 -5.98 -7.80
C PRO A 337 3.12 -6.86 -7.39
N THR A 338 3.80 -6.44 -6.31
CA THR A 338 4.82 -7.27 -5.68
C THR A 338 4.14 -8.39 -4.89
N GLU A 339 4.44 -9.62 -5.29
CA GLU A 339 3.83 -10.85 -4.80
C GLU A 339 4.93 -11.83 -4.35
N PHE A 340 4.59 -13.05 -3.93
CA PHE A 340 5.60 -14.04 -3.57
C PHE A 340 5.10 -15.46 -3.83
N TRP A 341 5.91 -16.24 -4.54
CA TRP A 341 5.69 -17.68 -4.73
C TRP A 341 7.00 -18.40 -5.03
N LYS A 342 6.99 -19.72 -4.86
CA LYS A 342 8.06 -20.59 -5.37
C LYS A 342 7.76 -20.98 -6.81
N ALA A 343 8.76 -20.97 -7.68
CA ALA A 343 8.61 -21.34 -9.09
C ALA A 343 7.91 -22.70 -9.26
N GLU A 344 8.26 -23.69 -8.43
CA GLU A 344 7.66 -25.03 -8.43
C GLU A 344 6.16 -25.05 -8.06
N GLU A 345 5.63 -24.02 -7.40
CA GLU A 345 4.21 -23.89 -7.02
C GLU A 345 3.35 -23.25 -8.12
N MET A 346 3.98 -22.67 -9.15
CA MET A 346 3.32 -22.03 -10.30
C MET A 346 4.05 -22.40 -11.59
N PRO A 347 3.91 -23.64 -12.09
CA PRO A 347 4.62 -24.07 -13.30
C PRO A 347 4.08 -23.45 -14.58
N THR A 348 2.84 -22.96 -14.55
CA THR A 348 2.09 -22.40 -15.67
C THR A 348 1.34 -21.16 -15.24
N ILE A 349 1.02 -20.30 -16.21
CA ILE A 349 0.12 -19.16 -16.02
C ILE A 349 -0.76 -18.99 -17.26
N SER A 350 -2.00 -18.56 -17.06
CA SER A 350 -3.00 -18.33 -18.10
C SER A 350 -3.27 -16.86 -18.30
N ILE A 351 -3.44 -16.43 -19.55
CA ILE A 351 -3.81 -15.07 -19.93
C ILE A 351 -5.04 -15.14 -20.83
N ASP A 352 -6.17 -14.54 -20.41
CA ASP A 352 -7.37 -14.39 -21.23
C ASP A 352 -7.40 -12.98 -21.84
N MET A 353 -7.12 -12.89 -23.14
CA MET A 353 -7.01 -11.61 -23.83
C MET A 353 -7.45 -11.67 -25.30
N ALA A 354 -7.83 -10.50 -25.82
CA ALA A 354 -8.15 -10.27 -27.22
C ALA A 354 -7.26 -9.17 -27.79
N TYR A 355 -6.53 -9.48 -28.85
CA TYR A 355 -5.62 -8.56 -29.53
C TYR A 355 -5.97 -8.47 -31.02
N GLN A 356 -5.93 -7.26 -31.57
CA GLN A 356 -6.06 -7.02 -33.00
C GLN A 356 -4.83 -6.24 -33.46
N GLY A 357 -4.02 -6.84 -34.33
CA GLY A 357 -2.83 -6.18 -34.88
C GLY A 357 -1.97 -7.10 -35.74
N ASP A 358 -0.71 -6.73 -35.92
CA ASP A 358 0.21 -7.45 -36.80
C ASP A 358 1.01 -8.55 -36.06
N SER A 359 1.13 -8.44 -34.74
CA SER A 359 1.96 -9.34 -33.94
C SER A 359 1.29 -10.67 -33.67
N LYS A 360 2.09 -11.73 -33.65
CA LYS A 360 1.67 -13.09 -33.30
C LYS A 360 2.36 -13.62 -32.05
N LYS A 361 3.07 -12.75 -31.32
CA LYS A 361 3.78 -13.16 -30.11
C LYS A 361 3.47 -12.24 -28.95
N GLY A 362 3.12 -12.79 -27.81
CA GLY A 362 3.19 -12.13 -26.51
C GLY A 362 4.47 -12.52 -25.77
N ARG A 363 4.77 -11.83 -24.67
CA ARG A 363 5.88 -12.19 -23.78
C ARG A 363 5.49 -12.00 -22.32
N ILE A 364 5.78 -12.99 -21.50
CA ILE A 364 5.71 -12.88 -20.04
C ILE A 364 7.11 -12.81 -19.45
N LEU A 365 7.29 -11.98 -18.42
CA LEU A 365 8.53 -11.78 -17.67
C LEU A 365 8.25 -11.98 -16.19
N TRP A 366 9.28 -12.34 -15.43
CA TRP A 366 9.20 -12.44 -13.97
C TRP A 366 10.35 -11.75 -13.26
N LYS A 367 10.08 -11.34 -12.01
CA LYS A 367 11.08 -10.89 -11.04
C LYS A 367 11.46 -12.06 -10.14
N THR A 368 12.73 -12.11 -9.77
CA THR A 368 13.22 -13.06 -8.76
C THR A 368 13.42 -12.35 -7.43
N PHE A 369 13.46 -13.12 -6.35
CA PHE A 369 13.79 -12.58 -5.03
C PHE A 369 15.14 -11.85 -4.98
N ALA A 370 16.16 -12.39 -5.66
CA ALA A 370 17.51 -11.83 -5.68
C ALA A 370 17.66 -10.59 -6.59
N ASP A 371 16.77 -10.42 -7.56
CA ASP A 371 16.80 -9.33 -8.52
C ASP A 371 15.36 -8.99 -8.95
N GLN A 372 14.90 -7.83 -8.47
CA GLN A 372 13.54 -7.33 -8.62
C GLN A 372 13.31 -6.52 -9.91
N SER A 373 14.26 -6.54 -10.85
CA SER A 373 14.08 -5.99 -12.19
C SER A 373 13.43 -7.02 -13.12
N PHE A 374 12.75 -6.55 -14.18
CA PHE A 374 12.39 -7.40 -15.32
C PHE A 374 13.56 -7.47 -16.29
N LYS A 375 13.90 -8.67 -16.76
CA LYS A 375 14.99 -8.90 -17.71
C LYS A 375 14.54 -9.85 -18.81
N GLU A 376 15.09 -9.67 -20.01
CA GLU A 376 14.76 -10.48 -21.17
C GLU A 376 15.16 -11.96 -20.98
N GLU A 377 16.27 -12.23 -20.29
CA GLU A 377 16.68 -13.61 -19.95
C GLU A 377 15.69 -14.33 -19.01
N ARG A 378 14.79 -13.58 -18.35
CA ARG A 378 13.75 -14.10 -17.44
C ARG A 378 12.38 -13.88 -18.07
N SER A 379 12.21 -14.39 -19.28
CA SER A 379 10.98 -14.26 -20.04
C SER A 379 10.68 -15.48 -20.90
N VAL A 380 9.40 -15.65 -21.24
CA VAL A 380 8.92 -16.66 -22.20
C VAL A 380 8.04 -15.96 -23.22
N ASP A 381 8.33 -16.19 -24.50
CA ASP A 381 7.44 -15.81 -25.59
C ASP A 381 6.35 -16.86 -25.76
N PHE A 382 5.15 -16.43 -26.11
CA PHE A 382 4.03 -17.30 -26.42
C PHE A 382 3.32 -16.83 -27.69
N GLU A 383 2.79 -17.77 -28.46
CA GLU A 383 2.04 -17.45 -29.69
C GLU A 383 0.66 -16.90 -29.32
N ILE A 384 0.20 -15.89 -30.07
CA ILE A 384 -1.10 -15.25 -29.91
C ILE A 384 -1.85 -15.18 -31.24
N ASP A 385 -3.18 -15.17 -31.17
CA ASP A 385 -4.06 -15.01 -32.32
C ASP A 385 -4.54 -13.55 -32.41
N PRO A 386 -4.06 -12.76 -33.41
CA PRO A 386 -4.41 -11.34 -33.55
C PRO A 386 -5.72 -11.14 -34.33
N ASP A 387 -6.76 -11.90 -34.00
CA ASP A 387 -8.06 -11.89 -34.69
C ASP A 387 -9.12 -10.99 -34.03
N GLY A 388 -8.75 -10.31 -32.92
CA GLY A 388 -9.64 -9.44 -32.16
C GLY A 388 -10.60 -10.18 -31.21
N GLU A 389 -10.60 -11.51 -31.19
CA GLU A 389 -11.41 -12.34 -30.30
C GLU A 389 -10.66 -12.72 -29.03
N PHE A 390 -11.41 -13.08 -27.98
CA PHE A 390 -10.81 -13.53 -26.73
C PHE A 390 -10.32 -14.98 -26.87
N HIS A 391 -9.05 -15.16 -26.52
CA HIS A 391 -8.42 -16.46 -26.42
C HIS A 391 -7.73 -16.59 -25.06
N THR A 392 -7.67 -17.82 -24.55
CA THR A 392 -6.91 -18.13 -23.35
C THR A 392 -5.60 -18.81 -23.70
N TYR A 393 -4.50 -18.15 -23.38
CA TYR A 393 -3.15 -18.63 -23.61
C TYR A 393 -2.61 -19.23 -22.33
N SER A 394 -2.22 -20.51 -22.35
CA SER A 394 -1.53 -21.17 -21.24
C SER A 394 -0.03 -21.21 -21.52
N ILE A 395 0.75 -20.57 -20.66
CA ILE A 395 2.20 -20.41 -20.83
C ILE A 395 2.93 -21.30 -19.83
N ALA A 396 3.76 -22.22 -20.34
CA ALA A 396 4.64 -23.06 -19.53
C ALA A 396 5.88 -22.27 -19.08
N LEU A 397 5.95 -21.95 -17.79
CA LEU A 397 7.07 -21.20 -17.21
C LEU A 397 8.18 -22.14 -16.72
N SER A 398 7.79 -23.27 -16.13
CA SER A 398 8.70 -24.26 -15.53
C SER A 398 9.68 -24.93 -16.50
N GLU A 399 9.45 -24.82 -17.81
CA GLU A 399 10.40 -25.30 -18.84
C GLU A 399 11.59 -24.35 -19.04
N HIS A 400 11.47 -23.10 -18.59
CA HIS A 400 12.52 -22.11 -18.75
C HIS A 400 13.56 -22.23 -17.61
N SER A 401 14.84 -22.38 -17.96
CA SER A 401 15.92 -22.60 -16.98
C SER A 401 16.08 -21.49 -15.92
N GLU A 402 15.73 -20.25 -16.25
CA GLU A 402 15.75 -19.11 -15.30
C GLU A 402 14.48 -18.99 -14.44
N TYR A 403 13.49 -19.88 -14.62
CA TYR A 403 12.28 -19.91 -13.81
C TYR A 403 12.47 -20.87 -12.62
N GLN A 404 13.12 -20.38 -11.57
CA GLN A 404 13.50 -21.19 -10.41
C GLN A 404 13.51 -20.38 -9.11
N GLY A 405 13.28 -21.05 -7.99
CA GLY A 405 13.38 -20.47 -6.66
C GLY A 405 12.25 -19.50 -6.32
N ALA A 406 12.55 -18.48 -5.50
CA ALA A 406 11.56 -17.51 -5.04
C ALA A 406 11.39 -16.35 -6.04
N LEU A 407 10.14 -16.04 -6.37
CA LEU A 407 9.75 -15.05 -7.37
C LEU A 407 8.87 -13.95 -6.74
N LEU A 408 8.86 -12.76 -7.35
CA LEU A 408 8.31 -11.54 -6.73
C LEU A 408 7.30 -10.74 -7.57
N GLY A 409 7.02 -11.16 -8.80
CA GLY A 409 6.03 -10.47 -9.63
C GLY A 409 6.18 -10.79 -11.10
N ILE A 410 5.12 -10.54 -11.84
CA ILE A 410 5.03 -10.79 -13.28
C ILE A 410 4.85 -9.51 -14.08
N GLY A 411 5.34 -9.54 -15.32
CA GLY A 411 5.11 -8.51 -16.31
C GLY A 411 4.70 -9.14 -17.63
N VAL A 412 3.76 -8.54 -18.34
CA VAL A 412 3.24 -9.07 -19.61
C VAL A 412 3.34 -8.00 -20.67
N HIS A 413 4.04 -8.31 -21.76
CA HIS A 413 3.87 -7.66 -23.05
C HIS A 413 2.76 -8.41 -23.78
N PRO A 414 1.53 -7.86 -23.87
CA PRO A 414 0.39 -8.60 -24.42
C PRO A 414 0.61 -8.97 -25.89
N ALA A 415 1.28 -8.09 -26.63
CA ALA A 415 1.80 -8.35 -27.96
C ALA A 415 3.17 -7.65 -28.12
N LEU A 416 4.14 -8.37 -28.67
CA LEU A 416 5.43 -7.81 -29.07
C LEU A 416 5.26 -6.93 -30.30
N ASP A 417 6.05 -5.87 -30.41
CA ASP A 417 5.98 -4.89 -31.49
C ASP A 417 4.64 -4.13 -31.63
N MET A 418 3.79 -4.17 -30.59
CA MET A 418 2.62 -3.28 -30.48
C MET A 418 3.06 -1.83 -30.68
N LYS A 419 2.39 -1.13 -31.58
CA LYS A 419 2.66 0.27 -31.94
C LYS A 419 1.80 1.21 -31.09
N GLU A 420 2.19 2.47 -31.04
CA GLU A 420 1.35 3.51 -30.44
C GLU A 420 -0.03 3.53 -31.11
N GLY A 421 -1.09 3.54 -30.32
CA GLY A 421 -2.49 3.47 -30.76
C GLY A 421 -3.07 2.05 -30.89
N ASP A 422 -2.23 1.00 -30.93
CA ASP A 422 -2.73 -0.38 -30.91
C ASP A 422 -3.46 -0.67 -29.59
N THR A 423 -4.46 -1.55 -29.63
CA THR A 423 -5.25 -1.91 -28.46
C THR A 423 -5.24 -3.40 -28.16
N VAL A 424 -5.36 -3.72 -26.87
CA VAL A 424 -5.52 -5.09 -26.38
C VAL A 424 -6.52 -5.09 -25.21
N ARG A 425 -7.38 -6.10 -25.16
CA ARG A 425 -8.33 -6.29 -24.07
C ARG A 425 -7.90 -7.49 -23.24
N ILE A 426 -7.87 -7.36 -21.93
CA ILE A 426 -7.42 -8.44 -21.03
C ILE A 426 -8.47 -8.62 -19.94
N ARG A 427 -8.95 -9.85 -19.77
CA ARG A 427 -9.89 -10.23 -18.72
C ARG A 427 -9.18 -10.80 -17.51
N SER A 428 -8.11 -11.56 -17.73
CA SER A 428 -7.35 -12.12 -16.62
C SER A 428 -5.90 -12.44 -16.96
N ILE A 429 -5.08 -12.46 -15.92
CA ILE A 429 -3.73 -13.04 -15.87
C ILE A 429 -3.68 -13.84 -14.56
N SER A 430 -3.73 -15.18 -14.65
CA SER A 430 -3.98 -16.03 -13.48
C SER A 430 -3.13 -17.29 -13.46
N TYR A 431 -2.63 -17.65 -12.28
CA TYR A 431 -1.99 -18.94 -12.01
C TYR A 431 -2.99 -20.11 -12.02
N ARG A 432 -4.30 -19.82 -11.88
CA ARG A 432 -5.35 -20.84 -11.86
C ARG A 432 -5.66 -21.25 -13.29
N SER A 433 -5.74 -22.56 -13.54
CA SER A 433 -6.25 -23.04 -14.81
C SER A 433 -7.70 -22.61 -14.97
N THR A 434 -8.03 -22.02 -16.11
CA THR A 434 -9.41 -21.85 -16.57
C THR A 434 -9.79 -23.12 -17.34
N ASP A 435 -9.95 -24.23 -16.62
CA ASP A 435 -10.53 -25.45 -17.20
C ASP A 435 -12.06 -25.36 -17.19
#